data_AF-A0A2P6RMM6-F1
#
_entry.id   AF-A0A2P6RMM6-F1
#
_cell.length_a   1.000
_cell.length_b   1.000
_cell.length_c   1.000
_cell.angle_alpha   90.00
_cell.angle_beta   90.00
_cell.angle_gamma   90.00
#
_symmetry.space_group_name_H-M   'P 1'
#
loop_
_entity.id
_entity.type
_entity.pdbx_description
1 polymer ?
#
loop_
_entity_poly.entity_id
_entity_poly.type
_entity_poly.pdbx_seq_one_letter_code
_entity_poly.pdbx_strand_id
1 'polypeptide(L)'
;MPKGFLDRTRGIGLVIPVWAPQVDILAHRSVGGFLSHCGWSSTLESIANGVPMIAWQLYAEQRMSATLLTEELGVAVRSRKPP
;
A
#
# COMPACT_ATOMS: atom_id res chain seq x y z
N MET A 1 -3.84 16.72 9.43
CA MET A 1 -4.82 16.58 8.31
C MET A 1 -5.47 17.92 8.03
N PRO A 2 -5.90 18.22 6.80
CA PRO A 2 -6.65 19.43 6.50
C PRO A 2 -7.96 19.52 7.28
N LYS A 3 -8.39 20.73 7.66
CA LYS A 3 -9.67 20.96 8.38
C LYS A 3 -10.85 20.35 7.60
N GLY A 4 -11.73 19.63 8.31
CA GLY A 4 -12.92 18.98 7.73
C GLY A 4 -12.64 17.78 6.82
N PHE A 5 -11.42 17.20 6.86
CA PHE A 5 -11.08 16.04 6.02
C PHE A 5 -12.02 14.86 6.27
N LEU A 6 -12.21 14.46 7.53
CA LEU A 6 -13.01 13.30 7.90
C LEU A 6 -14.48 13.46 7.45
N ASP A 7 -15.02 14.67 7.56
CA ASP A 7 -16.38 14.98 7.10
C ASP A 7 -16.49 14.83 5.59
N ARG A 8 -15.51 15.35 4.84
CA ARG A 8 -15.50 15.26 3.37
C ARG A 8 -15.31 13.84 2.83
N THR A 9 -14.64 12.96 3.57
CA THR A 9 -14.40 11.57 3.16
C THR A 9 -15.39 10.57 3.76
N ARG A 10 -16.38 11.04 4.53
CA ARG A 10 -17.36 10.17 5.18
C ARG A 10 -18.12 9.35 4.14
N GLY A 11 -18.22 8.04 4.36
CA GLY A 11 -18.91 7.10 3.48
C GLY A 11 -18.06 6.53 2.34
N ILE A 12 -16.91 7.14 2.03
CA ILE A 12 -15.97 6.64 1.00
C ILE A 12 -14.57 6.35 1.55
N GLY A 13 -14.27 6.75 2.78
CA GLY A 13 -12.98 6.54 3.42
C GLY A 13 -13.12 6.34 4.93
N LEU A 14 -12.21 5.52 5.47
CA LEU A 14 -12.05 5.26 6.89
C LEU A 14 -10.60 5.57 7.28
N VAL A 15 -10.42 6.32 8.36
CA VAL A 15 -9.09 6.62 8.91
C VAL A 15 -8.97 5.93 10.25
N ILE A 16 -8.01 5.00 10.35
CA ILE A 16 -7.72 4.26 11.58
C ILE A 16 -6.40 4.83 12.14
N PRO A 17 -6.41 5.45 13.34
CA PRO A 17 -5.19 5.96 13.93
C PRO A 17 -4.31 4.82 14.44
N VAL A 18 -3.00 5.04 14.43
CA VAL A 18 -1.96 4.16 15.01
C VAL A 18 -1.77 2.83 14.28
N TRP A 19 -2.78 1.95 14.27
CA TRP A 19 -2.64 0.60 13.74
C TRP A 19 -3.96 0.03 13.23
N ALA A 20 -3.89 -0.76 12.16
CA ALA A 20 -4.99 -1.48 11.58
C ALA A 20 -4.59 -2.96 11.34
N PRO A 21 -5.54 -3.91 11.36
CA PRO A 21 -5.27 -5.33 11.15
C PRO A 21 -4.94 -5.61 9.67
N GLN A 22 -3.71 -5.28 9.26
CA GLN A 22 -3.27 -5.28 7.87
C GLN A 22 -3.47 -6.63 7.18
N VAL A 23 -3.12 -7.73 7.87
CA VAL A 23 -3.29 -9.09 7.32
C VAL A 23 -4.75 -9.39 7.00
N ASP A 24 -5.66 -9.08 7.94
CA ASP A 24 -7.10 -9.29 7.74
C ASP A 24 -7.66 -8.38 6.65
N ILE A 25 -7.17 -7.14 6.56
CA ILE A 25 -7.53 -6.20 5.50
C ILE A 25 -7.10 -6.74 4.14
N LEU A 26 -5.83 -7.13 3.97
CA LEU A 26 -5.30 -7.63 2.70
C LEU A 26 -5.96 -8.95 2.28
N ALA A 27 -6.37 -9.79 3.23
CA ALA A 27 -7.12 -11.02 2.95
C ALA A 27 -8.59 -10.77 2.56
N HIS A 28 -9.11 -9.55 2.75
CA HIS A 28 -10.50 -9.25 2.50
C HIS A 28 -10.78 -9.02 1.01
N ARG A 29 -11.74 -9.76 0.44
CA ARG A 29 -12.11 -9.73 -0.99
C ARG A 29 -12.50 -8.35 -1.56
N SER A 30 -12.85 -7.39 -0.71
CA SER A 30 -13.20 -6.02 -1.13
C SER A 30 -11.96 -5.12 -1.31
N VAL A 31 -10.77 -5.58 -0.93
CA VAL A 31 -9.53 -4.83 -1.13
C VAL A 31 -9.05 -5.03 -2.56
N GLY A 32 -9.01 -3.93 -3.32
CA GLY A 32 -8.57 -3.91 -4.71
C GLY A 32 -7.14 -3.41 -4.92
N GLY A 33 -6.46 -2.92 -3.87
CA GLY A 33 -5.08 -2.44 -3.99
C GLY A 33 -4.49 -1.95 -2.68
N PHE A 34 -3.16 -1.87 -2.65
CA PHE A 34 -2.39 -1.52 -1.45
C PHE A 34 -1.31 -0.48 -1.75
N LEU A 35 -1.45 0.73 -1.22
CA LEU A 35 -0.37 1.71 -1.18
C LEU A 35 0.60 1.33 -0.06
N SER A 36 1.83 0.95 -0.41
CA SER A 36 2.78 0.40 0.54
C SER A 36 4.16 1.03 0.42
N HIS A 37 4.83 1.15 1.55
CA HIS A 37 6.23 1.53 1.63
C HIS A 37 7.19 0.43 1.14
N CYS A 38 6.68 -0.73 0.72
CA CYS A 38 7.44 -1.84 0.15
C CYS A 38 8.41 -2.53 1.12
N GLY A 39 8.16 -2.45 2.44
CA GLY A 39 8.82 -3.32 3.41
C GLY A 39 8.49 -4.79 3.14
N TRP A 40 9.47 -5.67 3.25
CA TRP A 40 9.37 -7.04 2.71
C TRP A 40 8.20 -7.86 3.28
N SER A 41 7.92 -7.76 4.59
CA SER A 41 6.77 -8.46 5.19
C SER A 41 5.44 -8.02 4.59
N SER A 42 5.23 -6.71 4.43
CA SER A 42 4.00 -6.17 3.82
C SER A 42 3.89 -6.52 2.34
N THR A 43 5.02 -6.57 1.63
CA THR A 43 5.09 -7.05 0.24
C THR A 43 4.61 -8.50 0.14
N LEU A 44 5.10 -9.38 1.01
CA LEU A 44 4.69 -10.79 1.01
C LEU A 44 3.22 -10.98 1.37
N GLU A 45 2.70 -10.23 2.34
CA GLU A 45 1.27 -10.25 2.68
C GLU A 45 0.40 -9.84 1.49
N SER A 46 0.82 -8.82 0.72
CA SER A 46 0.09 -8.38 -0.48
C SER A 46 0.12 -9.45 -1.57
N ILE A 47 1.29 -10.03 -1.86
CA ILE A 47 1.46 -11.06 -2.88
C ILE A 47 0.66 -12.32 -2.51
N ALA A 48 0.73 -12.77 -1.25
CA ALA A 48 0.03 -13.96 -0.79
C ALA A 48 -1.50 -13.84 -0.93
N ASN A 49 -2.04 -12.62 -0.83
CA ASN A 49 -3.46 -12.34 -1.00
C ASN A 49 -3.84 -11.84 -2.41
N GLY A 50 -2.89 -11.79 -3.34
CA GLY A 50 -3.15 -11.35 -4.72
C GLY A 50 -3.56 -9.87 -4.83
N VAL A 51 -3.14 -9.02 -3.90
CA VAL A 51 -3.47 -7.59 -3.89
C VAL A 51 -2.38 -6.80 -4.63
N PRO A 52 -2.72 -6.06 -5.70
CA PRO A 52 -1.75 -5.24 -6.43
C PRO A 52 -1.31 -4.02 -5.62
N MET A 53 -0.09 -3.54 -5.84
CA MET A 53 0.50 -2.48 -5.03
C MET A 53 0.72 -1.16 -5.77
N ILE A 54 0.59 -0.06 -5.03
CA ILE A 54 1.22 1.21 -5.39
C ILE A 54 2.48 1.34 -4.53
N ALA A 55 3.64 1.19 -5.16
CA ALA A 55 4.92 1.22 -4.49
C ALA A 55 5.33 2.67 -4.14
N TRP A 56 5.52 2.92 -2.84
CA TRP A 56 5.86 4.22 -2.26
C TRP A 56 7.03 4.10 -1.28
N GLN A 57 8.21 3.74 -1.80
CA GLN A 57 9.41 3.51 -1.00
C GLN A 57 9.86 4.77 -0.22
N LEU A 58 10.26 4.59 1.04
CA LEU A 58 10.71 5.68 1.92
C LEU A 58 12.20 5.58 2.27
N TYR A 59 12.70 4.40 2.61
CA TYR A 59 14.09 4.20 3.05
C TYR A 59 14.61 2.77 2.83
N ALA A 60 15.92 2.58 3.04
CA ALA A 60 16.60 1.28 3.02
C ALA A 60 16.36 0.46 1.73
N GLU A 61 16.11 -0.84 1.87
CA GLU A 61 15.95 -1.81 0.78
C GLU A 61 14.63 -1.65 0.00
N GLN A 62 13.71 -0.81 0.48
CA GLN A 62 12.39 -0.60 -0.12
C GLN A 62 12.49 -0.11 -1.57
N ARG A 63 13.58 0.59 -1.94
CA ARG A 63 13.83 0.97 -3.34
C ARG A 63 14.03 -0.25 -4.24
N MET A 64 14.81 -1.22 -3.77
CA MET A 64 15.04 -2.47 -4.50
C MET A 64 13.76 -3.29 -4.57
N SER A 65 13.02 -3.40 -3.46
CA SER A 65 11.69 -4.03 -3.45
C SER A 65 10.74 -3.36 -4.44
N ALA A 66 10.66 -2.03 -4.45
CA ALA A 66 9.81 -1.28 -5.37
C ALA A 66 10.20 -1.53 -6.84
N THR A 67 11.50 -1.56 -7.17
CA THR A 67 11.98 -1.91 -8.51
C THR A 67 11.59 -3.34 -8.89
N LEU A 68 11.88 -4.34 -8.04
CA LEU A 68 11.50 -5.74 -8.28
C LEU A 68 9.99 -5.88 -8.55
N LEU A 69 9.16 -5.25 -7.72
CA LEU A 69 7.70 -5.35 -7.82
C LEU A 69 7.14 -4.69 -9.08
N THR A 70 7.76 -3.60 -9.54
CA THR A 70 7.26 -2.81 -10.67
C THR A 70 7.86 -3.23 -12.01
N GLU A 71 9.15 -3.55 -12.06
CA GLU A 71 9.89 -3.80 -13.30
C GLU A 71 9.97 -5.30 -13.64
N GLU A 72 10.14 -6.16 -12.63
CA GLU A 72 10.34 -7.60 -12.86
C GLU A 72 9.05 -8.40 -12.71
N LEU A 73 8.30 -8.16 -11.62
CA LEU A 73 7.10 -8.95 -11.31
C LEU A 73 5.81 -8.37 -11.93
N GLY A 74 5.80 -7.08 -12.26
CA GLY A 74 4.63 -6.43 -12.86
C GLY A 74 3.40 -6.36 -11.94
N VAL A 75 3.59 -6.47 -10.62
CA VAL A 75 2.50 -6.50 -9.62
C VAL A 75 2.31 -5.15 -8.91
N ALA A 76 3.08 -4.14 -9.29
CA ALA A 76 2.99 -2.81 -8.72
C ALA A 76 3.12 -1.70 -9.77
N VAL A 77 2.55 -0.54 -9.44
CA VAL A 77 2.83 0.74 -10.11
C VAL A 77 3.59 1.66 -9.14
N ARG A 78 4.42 2.57 -9.65
CA ARG A 78 5.11 3.58 -8.83
C ARG A 78 5.09 4.95 -9.48
N SER A 79 5.19 5.99 -8.66
CA SER A 79 5.40 7.36 -9.16
C SER A 79 6.73 7.46 -9.92
N ARG A 80 6.75 8.24 -11.00
CA ARG A 80 8.00 8.58 -11.72
C ARG A 80 8.91 9.49 -10.90
N LYS A 81 8.33 10.32 -10.03
CA LYS A 81 9.09 11.14 -9.09
C LYS A 81 9.18 10.42 -7.75
N PRO A 82 10.39 10.21 -7.20
CA PRO A 82 10.50 9.68 -5.85
C PRO A 82 9.84 10.64 -4.85
N PRO A 83 9.33 10.13 -3.73
CA PRO A 83 8.83 10.96 -2.64
C PRO A 83 9.93 11.80 -1.98
#